data_AF-A0A257RR93-F1
#
_entry.id   AF-A0A257RR93-F1
#
_cell.length_a   1.000
_cell.length_b   1.000
_cell.length_c   1.000
_cell.angle_alpha   90.00
_cell.angle_beta   90.00
_cell.angle_gamma   90.00
#
_symmetry.space_group_name_H-M   'P 1'
#
loop_
_entity.id
_entity.type
_entity.pdbx_description
1 polymer ?
#
loop_
_entity_poly.entity_id
_entity_poly.type
_entity_poly.pdbx_seq_one_letter_code
_entity_poly.pdbx_strand_id
1 'polypeptide(L)'
;MDRLAREIAAAGIRHVTGDIVADASAFTDKPIPEGWKRRYLSAAYAAPVSALSLNENVVWVAVTPGTRRADVGLEPASTVFTVNNQVTMRPGRTGASIVVYRRSEGDLDVRGWIGMKSHTRRYSVVVDDPPRFAAGALRASLAALGVTVGGHLREGTTPASATDVASMESPPLVDIISQMNRES
;
A
#
# COMPACT_ATOMS: atom_id res chain seq x y z
N MET A 1 4.44 3.19 7.83
CA MET A 1 3.10 3.08 8.45
C MET A 1 3.15 2.40 9.82
N ASP A 2 3.75 1.22 9.94
CA ASP A 2 3.80 0.49 11.23
C ASP A 2 4.39 1.28 12.40
N ARG A 3 5.38 2.14 12.15
CA ARG A 3 5.93 3.04 13.18
C ARG A 3 4.88 4.02 13.71
N LEU A 4 4.16 4.72 12.84
CA LEU A 4 3.07 5.63 13.25
C LEU A 4 1.99 4.87 14.03
N ALA A 5 1.61 3.67 13.58
CA ALA A 5 0.64 2.85 14.30
C ALA A 5 1.13 2.44 15.71
N ARG A 6 2.43 2.14 15.87
CA ARG A 6 3.03 1.88 17.19
C ARG A 6 3.03 3.12 18.08
N GLU A 7 3.34 4.29 17.53
CA GLU A 7 3.32 5.56 18.28
C GLU A 7 1.89 5.91 18.73
N ILE A 8 0.89 5.75 17.86
CA ILE A 8 -0.54 5.90 18.19
C ILE A 8 -0.95 4.93 19.31
N ALA A 9 -0.58 3.66 19.21
CA ALA A 9 -0.87 2.68 20.26
C ALA A 9 -0.13 3.01 21.57
N ALA A 10 1.12 3.49 21.51
CA ALA A 10 1.89 3.90 22.67
C ALA A 10 1.28 5.12 23.38
N ALA A 11 0.60 6.01 22.64
CA ALA A 11 -0.18 7.11 23.18
C ALA A 11 -1.45 6.67 23.95
N GLY A 12 -1.69 5.36 24.08
CA GLY A 12 -2.81 4.80 24.84
C GLY A 12 -4.09 4.61 24.03
N ILE A 13 -4.07 4.93 22.73
CA ILE A 13 -5.23 4.71 21.85
C ILE A 13 -5.41 3.20 21.65
N ARG A 14 -6.64 2.74 21.87
CA ARG A 14 -7.06 1.34 21.68
C ARG A 14 -8.28 1.22 20.76
N HIS A 15 -9.12 2.25 20.74
CA HIS A 15 -10.32 2.29 19.92
C HIS A 15 -10.47 3.68 19.30
N VAL A 16 -10.64 3.73 17.99
CA VAL A 16 -11.05 4.92 17.23
C VAL A 16 -12.53 4.76 16.90
N THR A 17 -13.37 5.63 17.43
CA THR A 17 -14.83 5.55 17.27
C THR A 17 -15.33 6.07 15.92
N GLY A 18 -14.56 6.96 15.29
CA GLY A 18 -14.87 7.55 13.99
C GLY A 18 -14.10 6.93 12.81
N ASP A 19 -14.02 7.72 11.74
CA ASP A 19 -13.32 7.37 10.51
C ASP A 19 -11.80 7.56 10.61
N ILE A 20 -11.06 6.92 9.70
CA ILE A 20 -9.72 7.40 9.33
C ILE A 20 -9.89 8.39 8.17
N VAL A 21 -9.46 9.62 8.39
CA VAL A 21 -9.49 10.69 7.39
C VAL A 21 -8.12 10.80 6.72
N ALA A 22 -8.09 10.62 5.42
CA ALA A 22 -6.91 10.80 4.57
C ALA A 22 -6.86 12.25 4.09
N ASP A 23 -5.93 13.04 4.65
CA ASP A 23 -5.74 14.43 4.25
C ASP A 23 -4.56 14.55 3.27
N ALA A 24 -4.90 14.79 2.01
CA ALA A 24 -3.94 15.04 0.93
C ALA A 24 -3.99 16.49 0.42
N SER A 25 -4.58 17.41 1.21
CA SER A 25 -4.86 18.79 0.78
C SER A 25 -3.63 19.69 0.59
N ALA A 26 -2.43 19.22 0.96
CA ALA A 26 -1.20 19.99 0.77
C ALA A 26 -0.82 20.18 -0.71
N PHE A 27 -1.24 19.28 -1.61
CA PHE A 27 -1.05 19.39 -3.05
C PHE A 27 -2.39 19.63 -3.77
N THR A 28 -2.31 20.06 -5.02
CA THR A 28 -3.49 20.13 -5.89
C THR A 28 -3.95 18.74 -6.30
N ASP A 29 -5.26 18.59 -6.54
CA ASP A 29 -5.87 17.33 -6.99
C ASP A 29 -5.61 17.08 -8.50
N LYS A 30 -4.34 16.95 -8.86
CA LYS A 30 -3.87 16.62 -10.21
C LYS A 30 -2.83 15.50 -10.12
N PRO A 31 -3.28 14.25 -9.92
CA PRO A 31 -2.37 13.16 -9.59
C PRO A 31 -1.57 12.67 -10.80
N ILE A 32 -2.00 12.99 -12.03
CA ILE A 32 -1.27 12.68 -13.26
C ILE A 32 -0.69 13.97 -13.86
N PRO A 33 0.64 14.11 -13.95
CA PRO A 33 1.26 15.26 -14.59
C PRO A 33 0.87 15.40 -16.07
N GLU A 34 0.83 16.64 -16.54
CA GLU A 34 0.51 16.94 -17.94
C GLU A 34 1.57 16.33 -18.89
N GLY A 35 1.11 15.85 -20.04
CA GLY A 35 1.97 15.22 -21.07
C GLY A 35 2.30 13.74 -20.83
N TRP A 36 1.92 13.17 -19.67
CA TRP A 36 2.11 11.75 -19.42
C TRP A 36 1.20 10.89 -20.30
N LYS A 37 1.78 9.85 -20.91
CA LYS A 37 1.05 8.95 -21.80
C LYS A 37 0.29 7.93 -20.96
N ARG A 38 -1.02 7.80 -21.18
CA ARG A 38 -1.91 6.86 -20.48
C ARG A 38 -1.36 5.42 -20.37
N ARG A 39 -0.64 4.95 -21.40
CA ARG A 39 -0.02 3.61 -21.40
C ARG A 39 1.06 3.39 -20.33
N TYR A 40 1.59 4.46 -19.74
CA TYR A 40 2.61 4.38 -18.70
C TYR A 40 2.01 4.32 -17.30
N LEU A 41 0.74 4.68 -17.12
CA LEU A 41 0.13 4.81 -15.78
C LEU A 41 0.00 3.49 -15.00
N SER A 42 0.27 2.36 -15.63
CA SER A 42 0.39 1.06 -14.95
C SER A 42 1.82 0.71 -14.52
N ALA A 43 2.82 1.50 -14.91
CA ALA A 43 4.21 1.31 -14.55
C ALA A 43 4.56 2.12 -13.29
N ALA A 44 5.36 1.54 -12.40
CA ALA A 44 5.71 2.14 -11.11
C ALA A 44 6.32 3.54 -11.23
N TYR A 45 7.17 3.79 -12.24
CA TYR A 45 7.78 5.11 -12.49
C TYR A 45 6.76 6.19 -12.88
N ALA A 46 5.53 5.79 -13.20
CA ALA A 46 4.44 6.68 -13.57
C ALA A 46 3.23 6.50 -12.63
N ALA A 47 3.49 6.11 -11.38
CA ALA A 47 2.47 6.10 -10.34
C ALA A 47 1.91 7.52 -10.08
N PRO A 48 0.63 7.65 -9.70
CA PRO A 48 0.03 8.95 -9.44
C PRO A 48 0.72 9.70 -8.30
N VAL A 49 0.84 11.03 -8.43
CA VAL A 49 1.42 11.92 -7.43
C VAL A 49 0.37 12.29 -6.39
N SER A 50 0.74 12.28 -5.12
CA SER A 50 -0.12 12.74 -4.02
C SER A 50 0.69 13.30 -2.85
N ALA A 51 0.10 14.25 -2.12
CA ALA A 51 0.67 14.74 -0.86
C ALA A 51 0.71 13.65 0.21
N LEU A 52 -0.27 12.74 0.21
CA LEU A 52 -0.31 11.59 1.12
C LEU A 52 0.05 10.33 0.32
N SER A 53 1.35 10.05 0.27
CA SER A 53 1.91 8.92 -0.47
C SER A 53 2.48 7.86 0.46
N LEU A 54 2.41 6.60 0.05
CA LEU A 54 3.03 5.48 0.76
C LEU A 54 3.68 4.54 -0.25
N ASN A 55 4.92 4.12 0.02
CA ASN A 55 5.64 3.13 -0.78
C ASN A 55 5.63 3.46 -2.28
N GLU A 56 5.96 4.72 -2.62
CA GLU A 56 5.99 5.23 -4.00
C GLU A 56 4.66 5.06 -4.75
N ASN A 57 3.55 4.97 -4.01
CA ASN A 57 2.20 4.71 -4.53
C ASN A 57 2.14 3.41 -5.34
N VAL A 58 2.90 2.43 -4.87
CA VAL A 58 2.91 1.05 -5.35
C VAL A 58 2.59 0.12 -4.19
N VAL A 59 1.79 -0.91 -4.45
CA VAL A 59 1.65 -2.06 -3.55
C VAL A 59 2.30 -3.27 -4.20
N TRP A 60 3.09 -4.00 -3.43
CA TRP A 60 3.68 -5.27 -3.87
C TRP A 60 2.76 -6.42 -3.48
N VAL A 61 2.41 -7.25 -4.47
CA VAL A 61 1.78 -8.55 -4.25
C VAL A 61 2.87 -9.59 -4.08
N ALA A 62 3.07 -10.04 -2.84
CA ALA A 62 4.04 -11.07 -2.49
C ALA A 62 3.37 -12.46 -2.53
N VAL A 63 3.87 -13.35 -3.39
CA VAL A 63 3.38 -14.72 -3.54
C VAL A 63 4.45 -15.68 -3.04
N THR A 64 4.14 -16.43 -1.98
CA THR A 64 5.05 -17.36 -1.31
C THR A 64 4.48 -18.78 -1.39
N PRO A 65 5.27 -19.81 -1.74
CA PRO A 65 4.79 -21.18 -1.62
C PRO A 65 4.51 -21.52 -0.16
N GLY A 66 3.27 -21.93 0.14
CA GLY A 66 2.87 -22.40 1.46
C GLY A 66 2.83 -23.92 1.54
N THR A 67 2.30 -24.45 2.65
CA THR A 67 2.22 -25.89 2.90
C THR A 67 1.06 -26.55 2.16
N ARG A 68 -0.10 -25.89 2.07
CA ARG A 68 -1.32 -26.40 1.40
C ARG A 68 -1.70 -25.64 0.14
N ARG A 69 -1.47 -24.33 0.12
CA ARG A 69 -1.69 -23.42 -1.03
C ARG A 69 -0.61 -22.34 -1.00
N ALA A 70 -0.48 -21.60 -2.09
CA ALA A 70 0.37 -20.41 -2.08
C ALA A 70 -0.25 -19.33 -1.19
N ASP A 71 0.57 -18.66 -0.40
CA ASP A 71 0.18 -17.49 0.38
C ASP A 71 0.39 -16.25 -0.47
N VAL A 72 -0.61 -15.36 -0.49
CA VAL A 72 -0.56 -14.10 -1.23
C VAL A 72 -0.84 -12.97 -0.26
N GLY A 73 0.15 -12.11 -0.06
CA GLY A 73 0.09 -10.96 0.83
C GLY A 73 0.37 -9.65 0.09
N LEU A 74 0.04 -8.54 0.76
CA LEU A 74 0.34 -7.20 0.29
C LEU A 74 1.47 -6.60 1.12
N GLU A 75 2.40 -5.94 0.45
CA GLU A 75 3.50 -5.22 1.06
C GLU A 75 3.52 -3.77 0.50
N PRO A 76 3.23 -2.74 1.33
CA PRO A 76 2.72 -2.82 2.70
C PRO A 76 1.33 -3.45 2.77
N ALA A 77 0.99 -4.01 3.93
CA ALA A 77 -0.35 -4.50 4.21
C ALA A 77 -1.36 -3.33 4.12
N SER A 78 -2.53 -3.57 3.52
CA SER A 78 -3.57 -2.55 3.37
C SER A 78 -4.94 -3.19 3.34
N THR A 79 -5.95 -2.50 3.88
CA THR A 79 -7.36 -2.93 3.85
C THR A 79 -8.11 -2.45 2.61
N VAL A 80 -7.45 -1.77 1.67
CA VAL A 80 -8.10 -1.19 0.47
C VAL A 80 -8.29 -2.20 -0.65
N PHE A 81 -7.42 -3.22 -0.71
CA PHE A 81 -7.45 -4.24 -1.75
C PHE A 81 -7.94 -5.56 -1.17
N THR A 82 -8.94 -6.18 -1.80
CA THR A 82 -9.26 -7.59 -1.56
C THR A 82 -8.40 -8.45 -2.47
N VAL A 83 -7.63 -9.39 -1.92
CA VAL A 83 -6.81 -10.30 -2.72
C VAL A 83 -7.59 -11.58 -3.01
N ASN A 84 -7.90 -11.81 -4.29
CA ASN A 84 -8.47 -13.06 -4.78
C ASN A 84 -7.36 -14.00 -5.26
N ASN A 85 -6.93 -14.89 -4.37
CA ASN A 85 -5.84 -15.83 -4.62
C ASN A 85 -6.32 -17.08 -5.38
N GLN A 86 -5.90 -17.19 -6.65
CA GLN A 86 -6.14 -18.35 -7.51
C GLN A 86 -4.80 -19.00 -7.94
N VAL A 87 -3.74 -18.82 -7.15
CA VAL A 87 -2.42 -19.36 -7.46
C VAL A 87 -2.36 -20.83 -7.10
N THR A 88 -1.91 -21.65 -8.05
CA THR A 88 -1.66 -23.09 -7.84
C THR A 88 -0.20 -23.34 -7.47
N MET A 89 0.05 -24.35 -6.64
CA MET A 89 1.41 -24.78 -6.33
C MET A 89 1.82 -25.97 -7.20
N ARG A 90 3.07 -25.96 -7.68
CA ARG A 90 3.64 -27.06 -8.48
C ARG A 90 4.71 -27.81 -7.69
N PRO A 91 4.47 -29.09 -7.31
CA PRO A 91 5.45 -29.91 -6.60
C PRO A 91 6.75 -30.09 -7.39
N GLY A 92 7.88 -30.15 -6.68
CA GLY A 92 9.19 -30.42 -7.26
C GLY A 92 9.76 -29.34 -8.18
N ARG A 93 9.00 -28.28 -8.48
CA ARG A 93 9.40 -27.19 -9.39
C ARG A 93 9.93 -25.97 -8.64
N THR A 94 10.81 -25.25 -9.32
CA THR A 94 11.17 -23.85 -9.05
C THR A 94 10.51 -22.93 -10.09
N GLY A 95 10.61 -21.62 -9.89
CA GLY A 95 10.00 -20.61 -10.76
C GLY A 95 8.54 -20.30 -10.44
N ALA A 96 7.98 -19.38 -11.22
CA ALA A 96 6.59 -18.96 -11.14
C ALA A 96 6.14 -18.40 -12.49
N SER A 97 4.85 -18.49 -12.77
CA SER A 97 4.18 -17.70 -13.81
C SER A 97 2.90 -17.19 -13.20
N ILE A 98 2.94 -15.95 -12.74
CA ILE A 98 1.83 -15.31 -12.02
C ILE A 98 1.48 -14.04 -12.75
N VAL A 99 0.19 -13.76 -12.82
CA VAL A 99 -0.31 -12.46 -13.28
C VAL A 99 -1.22 -11.89 -12.21
N VAL A 100 -1.05 -10.59 -11.97
CA VAL A 100 -1.88 -9.80 -11.06
C VAL A 100 -2.73 -8.87 -11.91
N TYR A 101 -4.04 -8.98 -11.77
CA TYR A 101 -5.00 -8.11 -12.46
C TYR A 101 -5.84 -7.36 -11.44
N ARG A 102 -5.96 -6.04 -11.61
CA ARG A 102 -6.90 -5.23 -10.84
C ARG A 102 -8.29 -5.30 -11.47
N ARG A 103 -9.32 -5.52 -10.65
CA ARG A 103 -10.73 -5.37 -11.02
C ARG A 103 -11.23 -3.97 -10.68
N SER A 104 -12.35 -3.57 -11.28
CA SER A 104 -12.95 -2.24 -11.15
C SER A 104 -13.30 -1.82 -9.72
N GLU A 105 -13.49 -2.76 -8.80
CA GLU A 105 -13.85 -2.49 -7.40
C GLU A 105 -12.63 -2.38 -6.46
N GLY A 106 -11.40 -2.46 -6.99
CA GLY A 106 -10.18 -2.47 -6.19
C GLY A 106 -9.71 -3.87 -5.79
N ASP A 107 -10.40 -4.92 -6.19
CA ASP A 107 -9.93 -6.30 -5.98
C ASP A 107 -8.70 -6.62 -6.84
N LEU A 108 -7.77 -7.40 -6.28
CA LEU A 108 -6.59 -7.92 -6.96
C LEU A 108 -6.76 -9.42 -7.20
N ASP A 109 -7.02 -9.79 -8.45
CA ASP A 109 -7.00 -11.18 -8.91
C ASP A 109 -5.56 -11.63 -9.14
N VAL A 110 -5.10 -12.63 -8.38
CA VAL A 110 -3.76 -13.18 -8.49
C VAL A 110 -3.85 -14.61 -8.99
N ARG A 111 -3.45 -14.84 -10.25
CA ARG A 111 -3.64 -16.13 -10.95
C ARG A 111 -2.32 -16.69 -11.45
N GLY A 112 -2.28 -18.00 -11.62
CA GLY A 112 -1.15 -18.70 -12.24
C GLY A 112 -0.58 -19.80 -11.35
N TRP A 113 0.74 -19.96 -11.35
CA TRP A 113 1.39 -21.00 -10.58
C TRP A 113 2.73 -20.57 -9.97
N ILE A 114 3.07 -21.19 -8.84
CA ILE A 114 4.37 -21.08 -8.19
C ILE A 114 4.92 -22.47 -7.85
N GLY A 115 6.21 -22.70 -8.09
CA GLY A 115 6.87 -23.94 -7.69
C GLY A 115 7.09 -24.03 -6.18
N MET A 116 6.90 -25.20 -5.58
CA MET A 116 7.04 -25.39 -4.12
C MET A 116 8.48 -25.18 -3.60
N LYS A 117 9.48 -25.25 -4.48
CA LYS A 117 10.90 -24.98 -4.14
C LYS A 117 11.31 -23.52 -4.45
N SER A 118 10.36 -22.65 -4.79
CA SER A 118 10.63 -21.25 -5.10
C SER A 118 10.70 -20.38 -3.84
N HIS A 119 11.44 -19.28 -3.93
CA HIS A 119 11.31 -18.17 -2.99
C HIS A 119 10.06 -17.33 -3.31
N THR A 120 9.71 -16.42 -2.40
CA THR A 120 8.68 -15.41 -2.60
C THR A 120 8.92 -14.62 -3.88
N ARG A 121 7.86 -14.42 -4.67
CA ARG A 121 7.85 -13.56 -5.86
C ARG A 121 7.02 -12.33 -5.61
N ARG A 122 7.51 -11.17 -6.03
CA ARG A 122 6.84 -9.88 -5.84
C ARG A 122 6.42 -9.30 -7.18
N TYR A 123 5.21 -8.76 -7.23
CA TYR A 123 4.63 -8.12 -8.41
C TYR A 123 4.10 -6.76 -7.99
N SER A 124 4.61 -5.69 -8.59
CA SER A 124 4.19 -4.32 -8.28
C SER A 124 2.85 -4.02 -8.93
N VAL A 125 1.99 -3.30 -8.20
CA VAL A 125 0.76 -2.71 -8.73
C VAL A 125 0.73 -1.23 -8.36
N VAL A 126 0.64 -0.36 -9.36
CA VAL A 126 0.47 1.09 -9.17
C VAL A 126 -0.88 1.36 -8.52
N VAL A 127 -0.92 2.13 -7.44
CA VAL A 127 -2.13 2.50 -6.71
C VAL A 127 -2.85 3.65 -7.42
N ASP A 128 -4.16 3.53 -7.64
CA ASP A 128 -4.95 4.58 -8.31
C ASP A 128 -5.33 5.73 -7.37
N ASP A 129 -5.54 5.41 -6.09
CA ASP A 129 -5.93 6.34 -5.03
C ASP A 129 -4.90 6.26 -3.87
N PRO A 130 -3.80 7.04 -3.96
CA PRO A 130 -2.75 7.04 -2.95
C PRO A 130 -3.21 7.42 -1.52
N PRO A 131 -4.03 8.48 -1.31
CA PRO A 131 -4.51 8.84 0.02
C PRO A 131 -5.27 7.70 0.69
N ARG A 132 -6.21 7.06 -0.02
CA ARG A 132 -6.96 5.93 0.50
C ARG A 132 -6.07 4.74 0.78
N PHE A 133 -5.09 4.47 -0.06
CA PHE A 133 -4.10 3.40 0.17
C PHE A 133 -3.30 3.62 1.46
N ALA A 134 -2.81 4.83 1.68
CA ALA A 134 -2.11 5.18 2.92
C ALA A 134 -3.02 4.99 4.14
N ALA A 135 -4.26 5.46 4.10
CA ALA A 135 -5.23 5.26 5.19
C ALA A 135 -5.56 3.78 5.43
N GLY A 136 -5.67 2.98 4.37
CA GLY A 136 -5.86 1.53 4.46
C GLY A 136 -4.68 0.79 5.05
N ALA A 137 -3.46 1.24 4.75
CA ALA A 137 -2.26 0.72 5.38
C ALA A 137 -2.21 1.08 6.86
N LEU A 138 -2.58 2.32 7.23
CA LEU A 138 -2.67 2.72 8.64
C LEU A 138 -3.67 1.84 9.38
N ARG A 139 -4.86 1.61 8.80
CA ARG A 139 -5.87 0.71 9.37
C ARG A 139 -5.32 -0.70 9.59
N ALA A 140 -4.60 -1.26 8.60
CA ALA A 140 -4.00 -2.58 8.72
C ALA A 140 -2.94 -2.63 9.83
N SER A 141 -2.04 -1.64 9.90
CA SER A 141 -1.02 -1.54 10.94
C SER A 141 -1.61 -1.35 12.35
N LEU A 142 -2.68 -0.56 12.49
CA LEU A 142 -3.40 -0.39 13.75
C LEU A 142 -4.07 -1.70 14.20
N ALA A 143 -4.75 -2.39 13.29
CA ALA A 143 -5.39 -3.67 13.57
C ALA A 143 -4.39 -4.74 14.01
N ALA A 144 -3.19 -4.77 13.41
CA ALA A 144 -2.11 -5.67 13.81
C ALA A 144 -1.61 -5.44 15.25
N LEU A 145 -1.84 -4.24 15.80
CA LEU A 145 -1.53 -3.87 17.18
C LEU A 145 -2.74 -3.96 18.12
N GLY A 146 -3.87 -4.48 17.63
CA GLY A 146 -5.11 -4.60 18.40
C GLY A 146 -5.88 -3.28 18.57
N VAL A 147 -5.50 -2.22 17.83
CA VAL A 147 -6.26 -0.96 17.81
C VAL A 147 -7.41 -1.08 16.82
N THR A 148 -8.65 -0.93 17.29
CA THR A 148 -9.84 -1.07 16.44
C THR A 148 -10.30 0.28 15.91
N VAL A 149 -10.76 0.34 14.67
CA VAL A 149 -11.37 1.52 14.06
C VAL A 149 -12.82 1.20 13.68
N GLY A 150 -13.76 1.93 14.28
CA GLY A 150 -15.20 1.73 14.12
C GLY A 150 -15.77 2.31 12.83
N GLY A 151 -15.18 3.39 12.31
CA GLY A 151 -15.63 4.04 11.07
C GLY A 151 -15.01 3.50 9.79
N HIS A 152 -15.12 4.32 8.74
CA HIS A 152 -14.67 4.02 7.38
C HIS A 152 -13.37 4.76 7.04
N LEU A 153 -12.84 4.47 5.85
CA LEU A 153 -11.78 5.28 5.25
C LEU A 153 -12.47 6.34 4.40
N ARG A 154 -12.06 7.61 4.55
CA ARG A 154 -12.52 8.68 3.68
C ARG A 154 -11.45 9.73 3.49
N GLU A 155 -11.54 10.48 2.42
CA GLU A 155 -10.76 11.70 2.24
C GLU A 155 -11.40 12.87 2.99
N GLY A 156 -10.59 13.88 3.29
CA GLY A 156 -11.03 15.13 3.88
C GLY A 156 -9.88 15.93 4.47
N THR A 157 -10.17 17.16 4.89
CA THR A 157 -9.17 18.03 5.51
C THR A 157 -9.17 17.86 7.03
N THR A 158 -7.98 17.81 7.60
CA THR A 158 -7.75 17.77 9.04
C THR A 158 -8.13 19.14 9.64
N PRO A 159 -9.01 19.18 10.65
CA PRO A 159 -9.34 20.44 11.30
C PRO A 159 -8.11 21.06 11.98
N ALA A 160 -8.00 22.40 11.94
CA ALA A 160 -6.90 23.12 12.61
C ALA A 160 -6.86 22.91 14.14
N SER A 161 -7.96 22.47 14.75
CA SER A 161 -8.05 22.14 16.17
C SER A 161 -7.69 20.68 16.49
N ALA A 162 -7.24 19.88 15.51
CA ALA A 162 -6.85 18.50 15.73
C ALA A 162 -5.56 18.43 16.58
N THR A 163 -5.51 17.47 17.50
CA THR A 163 -4.33 17.20 18.31
C THR A 163 -3.39 16.26 17.55
N ASP A 164 -2.12 16.63 17.43
CA ASP A 164 -1.10 15.71 16.92
C ASP A 164 -0.82 14.60 17.93
N VAL A 165 -0.74 13.37 17.42
CA VAL A 165 -0.54 12.14 18.22
C VAL A 165 0.77 11.46 17.85
N ALA A 166 1.14 11.50 16.57
CA ALA A 166 2.30 10.81 16.03
C ALA A 166 2.71 11.47 14.72
N SER A 167 4.01 11.71 14.58
CA SER A 167 4.58 12.35 13.41
C SER A 167 5.85 11.62 12.95
N MET A 168 6.09 11.67 11.64
CA MET A 168 7.27 11.09 11.04
C MET A 168 7.87 12.09 10.06
N GLU A 169 9.07 12.55 10.38
CA GLU A 169 9.87 13.38 9.48
C GLU A 169 10.53 12.52 8.40
N SER A 170 10.63 13.08 7.19
CA SER A 170 11.39 12.47 6.11
C SER A 170 12.89 12.56 6.39
N PRO A 171 13.73 11.80 5.66
CA PRO A 171 15.14 12.13 5.56
C PRO A 171 15.35 13.58 5.10
N PRO A 172 16.50 14.19 5.41
CA PRO A 172 16.89 15.49 4.88
C PRO A 172 16.85 15.55 3.35
N LEU A 173 16.56 16.72 2.80
CA LEU A 173 16.45 16.94 1.36
C LEU A 173 17.70 16.49 0.57
N VAL A 174 18.89 16.65 1.14
CA VAL A 174 20.15 16.23 0.51
C VAL A 174 20.19 14.72 0.23
N ASP A 175 19.65 13.91 1.14
CA ASP A 175 19.61 12.46 0.99
C ASP A 175 18.59 12.06 -0.09
N ILE A 176 17.43 12.73 -0.10
CA ILE A 176 16.37 12.52 -1.10
C ILE A 176 16.91 12.83 -2.51
N ILE A 177 17.58 13.97 -2.70
CA ILE A 177 18.19 14.34 -3.98
C ILE A 177 19.27 13.33 -4.39
N SER A 178 20.11 12.89 -3.45
CA SER A 178 21.14 11.91 -3.74
C SER A 178 20.56 10.57 -4.19
N GLN A 179 19.44 10.14 -3.62
CA GLN A 179 18.77 8.90 -4.02
C GLN A 179 18.13 9.06 -5.41
N MET A 180 17.37 10.13 -5.62
CA MET A 180 16.70 10.43 -6.88
C MET A 180 17.67 10.41 -8.07
N ASN A 181 18.86 11.00 -7.92
CA ASN A 181 19.85 11.11 -8.99
C ASN A 181 20.64 9.81 -9.26
N ARG A 182 20.45 8.74 -8.47
CA ARG A 182 21.14 7.45 -8.64
C ARG A 182 20.24 6.34 -9.18
N GLU A 183 18.96 6.35 -8.81
CA GLU A 183 18.01 5.26 -9.08
C GLU A 183 17.08 5.54 -10.27
N SER A 184 17.34 6.60 -11.05
CA SER A 184 16.53 7.01 -12.22
C SER A 184 16.95 6.30 -13.52
#